data_AF-A0A952EYV6-F1
#
_entry.id   AF-A0A952EYV6-F1
#
_cell.length_a   1.000
_cell.length_b   1.000
_cell.length_c   1.000
_cell.angle_alpha   90.00
_cell.angle_beta   90.00
_cell.angle_gamma   90.00
#
_symmetry.space_group_name_H-M   'P 1'
#
loop_
_entity.id
_entity.type
_entity.pdbx_description
1 polymer ?
#
loop_
_entity_poly.entity_id
_entity_poly.type
_entity_poly.pdbx_seq_one_letter_code
_entity_poly.pdbx_strand_id
1 'polypeptide(L)' 'VIHYSDGNNRDDMRCRFTVTMLCVPGKPMVALVDDEELAARKHLRVPADTTAPKTLVGE' A
#
# COMPACT_ATOMS: atom_id res chain seq x y z
N VAL A 1 -1.58 3.22 7.33
CA VAL A 1 -1.75 2.79 5.92
C VAL A 1 -0.39 2.42 5.38
N ILE A 2 -0.27 1.31 4.66
CA ILE A 2 0.97 0.91 4.00
C ILE A 2 0.77 1.09 2.50
N HIS A 3 1.66 1.86 1.86
CA HIS A 3 1.65 2.09 0.42
C HIS A 3 2.84 1.36 -0.21
N TYR A 4 2.59 0.63 -1.29
CA TYR A 4 3.63 0.00 -2.10
C TYR A 4 3.55 0.58 -3.52
N SER A 5 4.69 0.92 -4.09
CA SER A 5 4.83 1.39 -5.46
C SER A 5 5.85 0.52 -6.18
N ASP A 6 5.63 0.29 -7.47
CA ASP A 6 6.63 -0.37 -8.31
C ASP A 6 7.86 0.51 -8.45
N GLY A 7 9.05 -0.05 -8.20
CA GLY A 7 10.31 0.69 -8.33
C GLY A 7 10.65 1.05 -9.77
N ASN A 8 10.18 0.25 -10.74
CA ASN A 8 10.37 0.53 -12.16
C ASN A 8 9.28 1.43 -12.75
N ASN A 9 8.17 1.65 -12.03
CA ASN A 9 7.00 2.43 -12.43
C ASN A 9 6.57 2.21 -13.89
N ARG A 10 6.51 0.94 -14.32
CA ARG A 10 6.25 0.58 -15.72
C ARG A 10 4.76 0.67 -16.05
N ASP A 11 4.45 1.26 -17.20
CA ASP A 11 3.10 1.36 -17.77
C ASP A 11 2.89 0.47 -19.01
N ASP A 12 3.96 -0.16 -19.50
CA ASP A 12 4.00 -0.93 -20.74
C ASP A 12 3.65 -2.42 -20.57
N MET A 13 3.59 -2.91 -19.33
CA MET A 13 3.24 -4.31 -19.05
C MET A 13 2.57 -4.50 -17.68
N ARG A 14 1.90 -5.66 -17.52
CA ARG A 14 1.30 -6.05 -16.24
C ARG A 14 2.38 -6.48 -15.23
N CYS A 15 2.34 -5.88 -14.05
CA CYS A 15 3.17 -6.27 -12.91
C CYS A 15 2.35 -7.06 -11.87
N ARG A 16 2.99 -8.04 -11.23
CA ARG A 16 2.42 -8.77 -10.07
C ARG A 16 3.35 -8.56 -8.87
N PHE A 17 2.78 -8.10 -7.77
CA PHE A 17 3.53 -7.82 -6.54
C PHE A 17 3.31 -8.93 -5.52
N THR A 18 4.38 -9.37 -4.88
CA THR A 18 4.33 -10.28 -3.73
C THR A 18 4.96 -9.58 -2.56
N VAL A 19 4.19 -9.42 -1.48
CA VAL A 19 4.68 -8.84 -0.23
C VAL A 19 5.01 -9.99 0.72
N THR A 20 6.26 -10.07 1.15
CA THR A 20 6.69 -10.98 2.22
C THR A 20 6.92 -10.18 3.48
N MET A 21 6.04 -10.36 4.46
CA MET A 21 6.16 -9.72 5.78
C MET A 21 6.80 -10.72 6.76
N LEU A 22 7.71 -10.26 7.61
CA LEU A 22 8.27 -11.05 8.71
C LEU A 22 7.80 -10.45 10.04
N CYS A 23 7.44 -11.30 11.00
CA CYS A 23 7.15 -10.91 12.36
C CYS A 23 7.77 -11.89 13.33
N VAL A 24 7.98 -11.43 14.56
CA VAL A 24 8.45 -12.29 15.64
C VAL A 24 7.36 -13.31 16.04
N PRO A 25 7.74 -14.53 16.45
CA PRO A 25 6.78 -15.52 16.91
C PRO A 25 5.90 -15.00 18.05
N GLY A 26 4.60 -15.34 18.02
CA GLY A 26 3.65 -14.99 19.07
C GLY A 26 3.15 -13.53 19.06
N LYS A 27 3.57 -12.70 18.09
CA LYS A 27 3.05 -11.34 17.92
C LYS A 27 2.13 -11.21 16.70
N PRO A 28 1.14 -10.31 16.73
CA PRO A 28 0.32 -10.04 15.56
C PRO A 28 1.20 -9.45 14.43
N MET A 29 1.02 -9.96 13.21
CA MET A 29 1.69 -9.45 11.99
C MET A 29 1.32 -7.98 11.69
N VAL A 30 0.08 -7.60 12.01
CA VAL A 30 -0.50 -6.27 11.77
C VAL A 30 -1.32 -5.88 12.99
N ALA A 31 -1.21 -4.62 13.42
CA ALA A 31 -2.10 -4.01 14.40
C ALA A 31 -2.89 -2.89 13.72
N LEU A 32 -4.18 -2.80 14.04
CA LEU A 32 -5.00 -1.67 13.61
C LEU A 32 -4.69 -0.46 14.48
N VAL A 33 -4.61 0.69 13.84
CA VAL A 33 -4.47 1.99 14.49
C VAL A 33 -5.85 2.64 14.59
N ASP A 34 -6.04 3.49 15.59
CA ASP A 34 -7.29 4.22 15.77
C ASP A 34 -7.42 5.41 14.78
N ASP A 35 -8.60 6.04 14.81
CA ASP A 35 -8.93 7.14 13.90
C ASP A 35 -8.11 8.41 14.18
N GLU A 36 -7.73 8.64 15.44
CA GLU A 36 -6.93 9.80 15.83
C GLU A 36 -5.51 9.68 15.27
N GLU A 37 -4.89 8.52 15.42
CA GLU A 37 -3.59 8.21 14.84
C GLU A 37 -3.64 8.25 13.30
N LEU A 38 -4.71 7.73 12.69
CA LEU A 38 -4.91 7.81 11.24
C LEU A 38 -5.01 9.26 10.75
N ALA A 39 -5.66 10.13 11.51
CA ALA A 39 -5.79 11.56 11.19
C ALA A 39 -4.45 12.28 11.35
N ALA A 40 -3.75 12.05 12.47
CA ALA A 40 -2.42 12.62 12.72
C ALA A 40 -1.42 12.24 11.63
N ARG A 41 -1.47 10.99 11.14
CA ARG A 41 -0.57 10.48 10.09
C ARG A 41 -1.04 10.78 8.66
N LYS A 42 -2.12 11.54 8.45
CA LYS A 42 -2.66 11.82 7.10
C LYS A 42 -1.63 12.47 6.16
N HIS A 43 -0.77 13.32 6.70
CA HIS A 43 0.29 14.00 5.96
C HIS A 43 1.38 13.07 5.40
N LEU A 44 1.47 11.82 5.88
CA LEU A 44 2.43 10.82 5.41
C LEU A 44 1.89 9.99 4.22
N ARG A 45 0.62 10.19 3.83
CA ARG A 45 0.00 9.42 2.75
C ARG A 45 0.52 9.91 1.40
N VAL A 46 0.86 8.97 0.53
CA VAL A 46 1.16 9.28 -0.87
C VAL A 46 -0.13 9.79 -1.53
N PRO A 47 -0.11 10.97 -2.19
CA PRO A 47 -1.28 11.48 -2.90
C PRO A 47 -1.74 10.48 -3.97
N ALA A 48 -3.06 10.36 -4.16
CA ALA A 48 -3.56 9.65 -5.31
C ALA A 48 -3.23 10.46 -6.57
N ASP A 49 -2.43 9.90 -7.46
CA ASP A 49 -2.19 10.51 -8.77
C ASP A 49 -3.47 10.39 -9.61
N THR A 50 -4.15 11.52 -9.83
CA THR A 50 -5.39 11.58 -10.61
C THR A 50 -5.20 11.31 -12.10
N THR A 51 -3.95 11.20 -12.57
CA THR A 51 -3.62 10.91 -13.97
C THR A 51 -3.29 9.44 -14.24
N ALA A 52 -3.10 8.64 -13.19
CA ALA A 52 -2.82 7.21 -13.33
C ALA A 52 -4.06 6.48 -13.90
N PRO A 53 -3.91 5.65 -14.96
CA PRO A 53 -5.03 4.93 -15.53
C PRO A 53 -5.62 3.98 -14.48
N LYS A 54 -6.88 4.21 -14.10
CA LYS A 54 -7.65 3.26 -13.30
C LYS A 54 -7.93 2.05 -14.20
N THR A 55 -7.42 0.88 -13.82
CA THR A 55 -8.19 -0.38 -13.75
C THR A 55 -7.27 -1.53 -13.36
N LEU A 56 -7.57 -2.19 -12.24
CA LEU A 56 -7.44 -3.63 -12.10
C LEU A 56 -8.60 -4.13 -11.23
N VAL A 57 -9.79 -4.25 -11.83
CA VAL A 57 -10.79 -5.22 -11.36
C VAL A 57 -10.53 -6.46 -12.19
N GLY A 58 -10.00 -7.51 -11.56
CA GLY A 58 -9.94 -8.85 -12.12
C GLY A 58 -11.01 -9.69 -11.45
N GLU A 59 -11.78 -10.43 -12.28
CA GLU A 59 -12.64 -11.54 -11.87
C GLU A 59 -11.89 -12.61 -11.07
#